data_AF-A0A7G6YLY6-F1
#
_entry.id   AF-A0A7G6YLY6-F1
#
_cell.length_a   1.000
_cell.length_b   1.000
_cell.length_c   1.000
_cell.angle_alpha   90.00
_cell.angle_beta   90.00
_cell.angle_gamma   90.00
#
_symmetry.space_group_name_H-M   'P 1'
#
loop_
_entity.id
_entity.type
_entity.pdbx_description
1 polymer ?
#
loop_
_entity_poly.entity_id
_entity_poly.type
_entity_poly.pdbx_seq_one_letter_code
_entity_poly.pdbx_strand_id
1 'polypeptide(L)'
;MLKTLDFPVKPHVRKYLLLHLGVEPYVLNPSGRFGKILFHLLRRQVKGKLWHAGSREGCTQTLQVDLRNFPVHQYGLTELTDYSIFQFNDFVDETLKEELYT
;
A
#
# COMPACT_ATOMS: atom_id res chain seq x y z
N MET A 1 -13.70 14.06 8.14
CA MET A 1 -13.46 13.72 6.72
C MET A 1 -12.20 12.87 6.66
N LEU A 2 -12.31 11.56 6.42
CA LEU A 2 -11.16 10.69 6.12
C LEU A 2 -11.33 10.34 4.64
N LYS A 3 -10.75 11.15 3.73
CA LYS A 3 -9.35 11.15 3.28
C LYS A 3 -9.01 9.81 2.63
N THR A 4 -9.55 9.62 1.44
CA THR A 4 -8.97 8.68 0.47
C THR A 4 -7.49 8.99 0.30
N LEU A 5 -6.67 7.95 0.19
CA LEU A 5 -5.24 8.05 -0.06
C LEU A 5 -4.95 7.52 -1.47
N ASP A 6 -4.34 8.34 -2.30
CA ASP A 6 -3.81 7.90 -3.59
C ASP A 6 -2.43 7.28 -3.36
N PHE A 7 -2.36 5.95 -3.34
CA PHE A 7 -1.13 5.20 -3.10
C PHE A 7 -0.43 4.90 -4.44
N PRO A 8 0.79 5.39 -4.69
CA PRO A 8 1.53 5.12 -5.93
C PRO A 8 1.88 3.63 -6.06
N VAL A 9 1.60 3.07 -7.23
CA VAL A 9 1.85 1.67 -7.55
C VAL A 9 2.36 1.53 -8.99
N LYS A 10 3.12 0.46 -9.23
CA LYS A 10 3.49 0.05 -10.58
C LYS A 10 2.26 -0.45 -11.35
N PRO A 11 2.20 -0.31 -12.69
CA PRO A 11 1.02 -0.72 -13.47
C PRO A 11 0.62 -2.20 -13.32
N HIS A 12 1.59 -3.12 -13.28
CA HIS A 12 1.32 -4.55 -13.11
C HIS A 12 0.85 -4.88 -11.69
N VAL A 13 1.46 -4.25 -10.67
CA VAL A 13 1.02 -4.31 -9.27
C VAL A 13 -0.44 -3.88 -9.16
N ARG A 14 -0.83 -2.74 -9.77
CA ARG A 14 -2.22 -2.28 -9.75
C ARG A 14 -3.17 -3.31 -10.36
N LYS A 15 -2.85 -3.84 -11.54
CA LYS A 15 -3.68 -4.86 -12.20
C LYS A 15 -3.85 -6.09 -11.31
N TYR A 16 -2.78 -6.56 -10.69
CA TYR A 16 -2.81 -7.71 -9.79
C TYR A 16 -3.62 -7.43 -8.51
N LEU A 17 -3.47 -6.25 -7.92
CA LEU A 17 -4.26 -5.83 -6.77
C LEU A 17 -5.75 -5.74 -7.10
N LEU A 18 -6.13 -5.20 -8.26
CA LEU A 18 -7.55 -5.11 -8.65
C LEU A 18 -8.21 -6.49 -8.77
N LEU A 19 -7.48 -7.50 -9.24
CA LEU A 19 -7.98 -8.89 -9.30
C LEU A 19 -8.30 -9.45 -7.91
N HIS A 20 -7.53 -9.06 -6.88
CA HIS A 20 -7.66 -9.60 -5.53
C HIS A 20 -8.54 -8.77 -4.60
N LEU A 21 -8.50 -7.45 -4.76
CA LEU A 21 -9.24 -6.52 -3.91
C LEU A 21 -10.67 -6.31 -4.42
N GLY A 22 -10.91 -6.50 -5.72
CA GLY A 22 -12.24 -6.53 -6.33
C GLY A 22 -13.01 -5.20 -6.34
N VAL A 23 -12.49 -4.15 -5.71
CA VAL A 23 -13.14 -2.83 -5.59
C VAL A 23 -12.14 -1.68 -5.66
N GLU A 24 -12.58 -0.56 -6.23
CA GLU A 24 -11.87 0.73 -6.27
C GLU A 24 -12.88 1.86 -5.99
N PRO A 25 -12.67 2.73 -4.97
CA PRO A 25 -11.56 2.72 -4.03
C PRO A 25 -11.58 1.48 -3.11
N TYR A 26 -10.40 0.96 -2.79
CA TYR A 26 -10.24 -0.16 -1.86
C TYR A 26 -10.45 0.32 -0.43
N VAL A 27 -11.48 -0.21 0.24
CA VAL A 27 -11.69 0.03 1.67
C VAL A 27 -10.63 -0.72 2.46
N LEU A 28 -9.75 0.02 3.14
CA LEU A 28 -8.64 -0.56 3.88
C LEU A 28 -9.14 -1.57 4.92
N ASN A 29 -8.79 -2.84 4.73
CA ASN A 29 -9.21 -3.95 5.59
C ASN A 29 -8.00 -4.82 5.97
N PRO A 30 -7.56 -4.81 7.25
CA PRO A 30 -6.38 -5.56 7.69
C PRO A 30 -6.57 -7.09 7.72
N SER A 31 -7.75 -7.61 7.39
CA SER A 31 -8.04 -9.05 7.35
C SER A 31 -7.37 -9.76 6.16
N GLY A 32 -7.19 -9.06 5.04
CA GLY A 32 -6.51 -9.58 3.85
C GLY A 32 -5.02 -9.26 3.86
N ARG A 33 -4.19 -10.08 3.20
CA ARG A 33 -2.72 -9.91 3.17
C ARG A 33 -2.28 -8.51 2.73
N PHE A 34 -2.88 -7.97 1.66
CA PHE A 34 -2.57 -6.65 1.10
C PHE A 34 -3.02 -5.52 2.04
N GLY A 35 -4.22 -5.63 2.58
CA GLY A 35 -4.73 -4.63 3.51
C GLY A 35 -3.97 -4.64 4.84
N LYS A 36 -3.50 -5.80 5.30
CA LYS A 36 -2.67 -5.93 6.51
C LYS A 36 -1.34 -5.20 6.36
N ILE A 37 -0.65 -5.40 5.24
CA ILE A 37 0.63 -4.71 5.00
C ILE A 37 0.43 -3.21 4.82
N LEU A 38 -0.56 -2.76 4.05
CA LEU A 38 -0.92 -1.34 3.93
C LEU A 38 -1.24 -0.73 5.29
N PHE A 39 -2.04 -1.42 6.10
CA PHE A 39 -2.37 -0.99 7.44
C PHE A 39 -1.11 -0.81 8.29
N HIS A 40 -0.14 -1.74 8.22
CA HIS A 40 1.12 -1.61 8.96
C HIS A 40 1.98 -0.44 8.48
N LEU A 41 2.08 -0.23 7.17
CA LEU A 41 2.86 0.85 6.58
C LEU A 41 2.30 2.23 6.91
N LEU A 42 0.97 2.38 6.93
CA LEU A 42 0.29 3.65 7.18
C LEU A 42 0.23 4.07 8.65
N ARG A 43 0.53 3.16 9.58
CA ARG A 43 0.69 3.51 11.01
C ARG A 43 1.93 4.37 11.20
N ARG A 44 1.91 5.22 12.23
CA ARG A 44 3.04 6.09 12.56
C ARG A 44 4.33 5.27 12.70
N GLN A 45 5.28 5.48 11.78
CA GLN A 45 6.58 4.83 11.81
C GLN A 45 7.46 5.44 12.91
N VAL A 46 8.18 4.60 13.65
CA VAL A 46 9.21 5.03 14.61
C VAL A 46 10.43 5.44 13.79
N LYS A 47 10.97 6.64 14.05
CA LYS A 47 12.06 7.28 13.28
C LYS A 47 13.18 6.29 12.93
N GLY A 48 13.36 6.01 11.64
CA GLY A 48 14.47 5.20 11.13
C GLY A 48 14.26 4.81 9.67
N LYS A 49 15.11 5.35 8.78
CA LYS A 49 15.16 5.12 7.31
C LYS A 49 13.91 5.56 6.54
N LEU A 50 13.86 6.87 6.25
CA LEU A 50 12.80 7.53 5.49
C LEU A 50 13.04 7.56 3.98
N TRP A 51 14.20 7.08 3.50
CA TRP A 51 14.60 7.26 2.10
C TRP A 51 15.09 5.97 1.47
N HIS A 52 14.43 5.58 0.38
CA HIS A 52 14.92 4.61 -0.58
C HIS A 52 14.94 5.31 -1.95
N ALA A 53 16.14 5.54 -2.48
CA ALA A 53 16.28 6.08 -3.84
C ALA A 53 15.63 5.12 -4.84
N GLY A 54 14.87 5.65 -5.81
CA GLY A 54 14.19 4.83 -6.83
C GLY A 54 12.85 4.20 -6.40
N SER A 55 12.37 4.42 -5.17
CA SER A 55 11.11 3.81 -4.69
C SER A 55 9.86 4.12 -5.51
N ARG A 56 9.86 5.27 -6.19
CA ARG A 56 8.75 5.71 -7.06
C ARG A 56 9.00 5.39 -8.52
N GLU A 57 10.15 4.84 -8.86
CA GLU A 57 10.49 4.49 -10.23
C GLU A 57 9.48 3.44 -10.75
N GLY A 58 8.90 3.72 -11.92
CA GLY A 58 7.85 2.90 -12.50
C GLY A 58 6.49 2.95 -11.80
N CYS A 59 6.33 3.67 -10.69
CA CYS A 59 5.03 3.87 -10.01
C CYS A 59 4.21 4.96 -10.73
N THR A 60 3.71 4.66 -11.93
CA THR A 60 2.96 5.60 -12.77
C THR A 60 1.44 5.53 -12.58
N GLN A 61 0.95 4.63 -11.74
CA GLN A 61 -0.47 4.47 -11.42
C GLN A 61 -0.73 4.69 -9.93
N THR A 62 -2.00 4.88 -9.59
CA THR A 62 -2.47 5.05 -8.22
C THR A 62 -3.50 3.98 -7.87
N LEU A 63 -3.39 3.47 -6.64
CA LEU A 63 -4.43 2.69 -5.99
C LEU A 63 -5.14 3.63 -5.01
N GLN A 64 -6.44 3.84 -5.21
CA GLN A 64 -7.24 4.63 -4.27
C GLN A 64 -7.58 3.79 -3.04
N VAL A 65 -7.13 4.23 -1.87
CA VAL A 65 -7.38 3.54 -0.59
C VAL A 65 -8.31 4.39 0.26
N ASP A 66 -9.47 3.84 0.60
CA ASP A 66 -10.42 4.45 1.52
C ASP A 66 -10.07 4.10 2.97
N LEU A 67 -9.74 5.13 3.75
CA LEU A 67 -9.30 5.05 5.13
C LEU A 67 -10.43 5.22 6.15
N ARG A 68 -11.71 5.10 5.77
CA ARG A 68 -12.86 5.30 6.67
C ARG A 68 -12.82 4.44 7.94
N ASN A 69 -12.21 3.24 7.85
CA ASN A 69 -12.10 2.29 8.95
C ASN A 69 -10.72 2.35 9.65
N PHE A 70 -9.85 3.27 9.26
CA PHE A 70 -8.52 3.38 9.84
C PHE A 70 -8.56 4.23 11.12
N PRO A 71 -8.24 3.67 12.31
CA PRO A 71 -8.36 4.40 13.56
C PRO A 71 -7.15 5.32 13.77
N VAL A 72 -7.16 6.47 13.08
CA VAL A 72 -6.08 7.49 13.11
C VAL A 72 -5.77 7.93 14.54
N HIS A 73 -6.78 8.08 15.41
CA HIS A 73 -6.57 8.49 16.80
C HIS A 73 -5.73 7.49 17.61
N GLN A 74 -5.80 6.20 17.26
CA GLN A 74 -5.09 5.13 17.97
C GLN A 74 -3.66 4.94 17.44
N TYR A 75 -3.46 5.05 16.12
CA TYR A 75 -2.18 4.68 15.50
C TYR A 75 -1.43 5.83 14.84
N GLY A 76 -2.03 7.02 14.79
CA GLY A 76 -1.60 8.08 13.89
C GLY A 76 -1.75 7.69 12.42
N LEU A 77 -1.61 8.66 11.54
CA LEU A 77 -1.43 8.45 10.11
C LEU A 77 -0.08 9.04 9.74
N THR A 78 0.83 8.22 9.22
CA THR A 78 2.08 8.75 8.67
C THR A 78 1.83 9.37 7.29
N GLU A 79 2.60 10.38 6.94
CA GLU A 79 2.74 10.76 5.54
C GLU A 79 3.30 9.57 4.76
N LEU A 80 2.84 9.41 3.52
CA LEU A 80 3.28 8.33 2.66
C LEU A 80 4.75 8.56 2.28
N THR A 81 5.63 7.72 2.84
CA THR A 81 7.06 7.78 2.57
C THR A 81 7.43 6.98 1.34
N ASP A 82 8.52 7.35 0.68
CA ASP A 82 9.09 6.56 -0.42
C ASP A 82 9.37 5.12 0.01
N TYR A 83 9.84 4.93 1.24
CA TYR A 83 10.03 3.59 1.81
C TYR A 83 8.73 2.79 1.87
N SER A 84 7.62 3.40 2.30
CA SER A 84 6.31 2.72 2.35
C SER A 84 5.84 2.31 0.96
N ILE A 85 6.07 3.17 -0.04
CA ILE A 85 5.73 2.90 -1.45
C ILE A 85 6.55 1.71 -1.96
N PHE A 86 7.87 1.72 -1.73
CA PHE A 86 8.75 0.62 -2.11
C PHE A 86 8.31 -0.69 -1.45
N GLN A 87 8.17 -0.73 -0.12
CA GLN A 87 7.82 -1.95 0.60
C GLN A 87 6.50 -2.55 0.15
N PHE A 88 5.49 -1.72 -0.13
CA PHE A 88 4.21 -2.25 -0.59
C PHE A 88 4.29 -2.82 -2.01
N ASN A 89 4.89 -2.09 -2.95
CA ASN A 89 5.03 -2.56 -4.33
C ASN A 89 5.88 -3.83 -4.39
N ASP A 90 6.99 -3.87 -3.66
CA ASP A 90 7.89 -5.03 -3.59
C ASP A 90 7.18 -6.26 -3.00
N PHE A 91 6.45 -6.09 -1.90
CA PHE A 91 5.65 -7.18 -1.32
C PHE A 91 4.64 -7.77 -2.33
N VAL A 92 3.94 -6.92 -3.07
CA VAL A 92 2.97 -7.37 -4.07
C VAL A 92 3.66 -8.05 -5.25
N ASP A 93 4.79 -7.51 -5.71
CA ASP A 93 5.60 -8.11 -6.78
C ASP A 93 6.10 -9.50 -6.38
N GLU A 94 6.65 -9.66 -5.18
CA GLU A 94 7.11 -10.97 -4.68
C GLU A 94 5.94 -11.95 -4.54
N THR A 95 4.79 -11.50 -4.02
CA THR A 95 3.58 -12.35 -3.92
C THR A 95 3.12 -12.83 -5.30
N LEU A 96 3.13 -11.94 -6.30
CA LEU A 96 2.79 -12.30 -7.69
C LEU A 96 3.78 -13.31 -8.25
N LYS A 97 5.09 -13.12 -8.01
CA LYS A 97 6.13 -14.06 -8.47
C LYS A 97 5.95 -15.43 -7.85
N GLU A 98 5.75 -15.50 -6.52
CA GLU A 98 5.50 -16.76 -5.80
C GLU A 98 4.35 -17.54 -6.45
N GLU A 99 3.23 -16.87 -6.74
CA GLU A 99 2.07 -17.52 -7.37
C GLU A 99 2.31 -18.00 -8.81
N LEU A 100 3.26 -17.40 -9.54
CA LEU A 100 3.61 -17.84 -10.90
C LEU A 100 4.55 -19.05 -10.92
N TYR A 101 5.31 -19.26 -9.85
CA TYR A 101 6.29 -20.35 -9.73
C TYR A 101 5.79 -21.52 -8.84
N THR A 102 4.52 -21.50 -8.44
CA THR A 102 3.85 -22.59 -7.72
C THR A 102 2.89 -23.33 -8.63
#